data_AF-A0A7Y8IC85-F1
#
_entry.id   AF-A0A7Y8IC85-F1
#
_cell.length_a   1.000
_cell.length_b   1.000
_cell.length_c   1.000
_cell.angle_alpha   90.00
_cell.angle_beta   90.00
_cell.angle_gamma   90.00
#
_symmetry.space_group_name_H-M   'P 1'
#
loop_
_entity.id
_entity.type
_entity.pdbx_description
1 polymer ?
#
loop_
_entity_poly.entity_id
_entity_poly.type
_entity_poly.pdbx_seq_one_letter_code
_entity_poly.pdbx_strand_id
1 'polypeptide(L)'
;MSDIILPQTDTISYKWPYSPMTNPHTIGGTFAEYRSTSAAGHYHNGTDMSGSAGTPVLAVLPGIVAVAYDDGGTGYDSYVRITSQINGQSKNITYYHTRPIVSAGQLVVEGQQISTVAIDHVHLIDYRLGGSISNSHLNSLRPGGGLTIYEDFWKPNINYVKFFLDNSNTQLSPSALGSKVDIIVHIQEVSNTGGTAGANNGTYKLGYKILSADTQSVIFAPPDDGLRYTYYNKPGDEYVNINYYQPESNTSSHVYIVTNGTGSSNVAAAQIVSNNYWNVDDFPYGNYVVMIFTEDTRGNADTVYIPVTTTDIDLIAPSAPTLKYVKKDSTNYFTIAWIPTSDSDLKGYRLYYSIDGVNYNIRDNETVITSSLNSYQYYFNQKTPLFLKLYAVDSAPITNISIASDVYGLRMLNDDKKILIVDGFDRFSGSGSWQYPYHDFIISYAKAFNLSFETCSNEEVISGNINLNNYELVIWILGDESTANETFSIIERNLVSAYLESGGKLFISGSEIAWDLEGASSATSE
;
A
#
# COMPACT_ATOMS: atom_id res chain seq x y z
N MET A 1 -11.78 -2.64 -37.18
CA MET A 1 -12.31 -1.26 -37.18
C MET A 1 -11.29 -0.43 -36.44
N SER A 2 -10.75 0.60 -37.09
CA SER A 2 -9.70 1.46 -36.53
C SER A 2 -10.21 2.15 -35.26
N ASP A 3 -9.55 1.88 -34.15
CA ASP A 3 -9.81 2.54 -32.87
C ASP A 3 -9.62 4.04 -33.02
N ILE A 4 -10.72 4.78 -32.88
CA ILE A 4 -10.72 6.23 -32.87
C ILE A 4 -10.15 6.63 -31.51
N ILE A 5 -8.84 6.88 -31.50
CA ILE A 5 -8.17 7.70 -30.49
C ILE A 5 -8.99 8.99 -30.41
N LEU A 6 -9.65 9.29 -29.29
CA LEU A 6 -10.12 10.65 -29.04
C LEU A 6 -8.86 11.45 -28.70
N PRO A 7 -8.27 12.20 -29.65
CA PRO A 7 -7.06 12.95 -29.36
C PRO A 7 -7.43 14.00 -28.32
N GLN A 8 -6.47 14.46 -27.52
CA GLN A 8 -6.66 15.69 -26.78
C GLN A 8 -6.95 16.83 -27.77
N THR A 9 -8.22 17.27 -27.83
CA THR A 9 -8.69 18.23 -28.84
C THR A 9 -8.50 19.69 -28.43
N ASP A 10 -8.19 19.96 -27.17
CA ASP A 10 -8.03 21.32 -26.64
C ASP A 10 -6.61 21.85 -26.89
N THR A 11 -6.44 22.51 -28.04
CA THR A 11 -5.16 23.07 -28.49
C THR A 11 -4.88 24.48 -27.97
N ILE A 12 -5.61 24.95 -26.94
CA ILE A 12 -5.38 26.29 -26.39
C ILE A 12 -4.02 26.31 -25.70
N SER A 13 -3.16 27.22 -26.17
CA SER A 13 -1.84 27.48 -25.62
C SER A 13 -1.77 28.87 -24.99
N TYR A 14 -0.92 29.00 -23.99
CA TYR A 14 -0.72 30.23 -23.24
C TYR A 14 0.69 30.30 -22.66
N LYS A 15 1.10 31.51 -22.31
CA LYS A 15 2.44 31.79 -21.76
C LYS A 15 2.55 31.39 -20.29
N TRP A 16 3.74 31.53 -19.71
CA TRP A 16 3.98 31.21 -18.30
C TRP A 16 3.37 32.24 -17.35
N PRO A 17 2.93 31.85 -16.14
CA PRO A 17 2.33 32.75 -15.16
C PRO A 17 3.36 33.60 -14.39
N TYR A 18 4.64 33.57 -14.77
CA TYR A 18 5.71 34.36 -14.17
C TYR A 18 6.37 35.27 -15.19
N SER A 19 7.00 36.35 -14.72
CA SER A 19 7.83 37.20 -15.58
C SER A 19 9.26 36.65 -15.68
N PRO A 20 9.88 36.62 -16.88
CA PRO A 20 9.25 36.83 -18.18
C PRO A 20 8.34 35.64 -18.54
N MET A 21 7.16 35.94 -19.10
CA MET A 21 6.17 34.90 -19.46
C MET A 21 6.60 34.04 -20.65
N THR A 22 7.66 34.47 -21.36
CA THR A 22 8.15 33.82 -22.58
C THR A 22 9.22 32.76 -22.34
N ASN A 23 9.66 32.59 -21.10
CA ASN A 23 10.72 31.64 -20.75
C ASN A 23 10.15 30.49 -19.92
N PRO A 24 10.66 29.26 -20.10
CA PRO A 24 10.39 28.17 -19.20
C PRO A 24 10.78 28.49 -17.76
N HIS A 25 9.95 28.04 -16.81
CA HIS A 25 10.25 28.09 -15.38
C HIS A 25 10.36 26.66 -14.84
N THR A 26 11.08 26.51 -13.72
CA THR A 26 11.26 25.20 -13.07
C THR A 26 9.91 24.57 -12.72
N ILE A 27 9.69 23.36 -13.23
CA ILE A 27 8.56 22.51 -12.84
C ILE A 27 8.92 21.76 -11.56
N GLY A 28 8.16 22.02 -10.50
CA GLY A 28 8.32 21.40 -9.18
C GLY A 28 7.38 20.22 -8.92
N GLY A 29 6.47 19.95 -9.85
CA GLY A 29 5.45 18.92 -9.75
C GLY A 29 4.68 18.81 -11.06
N THR A 30 4.59 17.61 -11.59
CA THR A 30 3.95 17.30 -12.88
C THR A 30 2.53 16.80 -12.73
N PHE A 31 1.77 16.92 -13.81
CA PHE A 31 0.38 16.50 -13.83
C PHE A 31 0.22 14.99 -13.66
N ALA A 32 -0.80 14.60 -12.89
CA ALA A 32 -1.18 13.22 -12.59
C ALA A 32 -0.13 12.39 -11.83
N GLU A 33 0.85 13.02 -11.19
CA GLU A 33 1.72 12.33 -10.24
C GLU A 33 0.99 12.00 -8.92
N TYR A 34 1.51 11.03 -8.18
CA TYR A 34 0.93 10.61 -6.90
C TYR A 34 1.15 11.68 -5.82
N ARG A 35 0.10 12.06 -5.10
CA ARG A 35 0.16 12.97 -3.95
C ARG A 35 -0.45 12.32 -2.72
N SER A 36 0.22 12.48 -1.58
CA SER A 36 -0.22 12.03 -0.25
C SER A 36 -0.37 13.20 0.72
N THR A 37 -0.75 14.38 0.22
CA THR A 37 -0.95 15.60 1.02
C THR A 37 -2.31 15.64 1.74
N SER A 38 -3.16 14.64 1.55
CA SER A 38 -4.43 14.45 2.24
C SER A 38 -4.54 13.02 2.80
N ALA A 39 -5.62 12.74 3.55
CA ALA A 39 -5.80 11.43 4.20
C ALA A 39 -5.83 10.24 3.22
N ALA A 40 -6.27 10.48 1.98
CA ALA A 40 -6.20 9.52 0.89
C ALA A 40 -5.21 9.99 -0.18
N GLY A 41 -4.49 9.04 -0.80
CA GLY A 41 -3.73 9.33 -2.01
C GLY A 41 -4.65 9.96 -3.08
N HIS A 42 -4.10 10.82 -3.93
CA HIS A 42 -4.82 11.40 -5.07
C HIS A 42 -3.84 11.78 -6.19
N TYR A 43 -4.37 11.98 -7.39
CA TYR A 43 -3.60 12.49 -8.51
C TYR A 43 -3.45 14.00 -8.43
N HIS A 44 -2.23 14.48 -8.66
CA HIS A 44 -1.96 15.90 -8.88
C HIS A 44 -2.73 16.42 -10.10
N ASN A 45 -3.63 17.38 -9.92
CA ASN A 45 -4.52 17.88 -10.97
C ASN A 45 -4.01 19.12 -11.71
N GLY A 46 -2.75 19.48 -11.50
CA GLY A 46 -2.15 20.68 -12.07
C GLY A 46 -0.67 20.51 -12.36
N THR A 47 0.01 21.63 -12.52
CA THR A 47 1.46 21.70 -12.70
C THR A 47 2.01 22.75 -11.75
N ASP A 48 3.00 22.35 -10.95
CA ASP A 48 3.60 23.22 -9.96
C ASP A 48 4.82 23.91 -10.56
N MET A 49 4.84 25.24 -10.48
CA MET A 49 5.96 26.05 -10.94
C MET A 49 6.59 26.78 -9.76
N SER A 50 7.85 26.46 -9.48
CA SER A 50 8.57 27.00 -8.32
C SER A 50 8.66 28.53 -8.36
N GLY A 51 8.45 29.18 -7.22
CA GLY A 51 8.57 30.62 -7.06
C GLY A 51 8.49 31.02 -5.60
N SER A 52 9.41 31.86 -5.11
CA SER A 52 9.39 32.27 -3.70
C SER A 52 8.12 33.06 -3.35
N ALA A 53 7.66 32.98 -2.10
CA ALA A 53 6.58 33.83 -1.58
C ALA A 53 6.75 35.30 -2.00
N GLY A 54 5.64 35.93 -2.41
CA GLY A 54 5.61 37.30 -2.91
C GLY A 54 5.89 37.45 -4.41
N THR A 55 6.35 36.40 -5.11
CA THR A 55 6.58 36.45 -6.56
C THR A 55 5.28 36.80 -7.30
N PRO A 56 5.26 37.80 -8.20
CA PRO A 56 4.08 38.14 -8.99
C PRO A 56 3.59 36.98 -9.86
N VAL A 57 2.29 36.70 -9.78
CA VAL A 57 1.61 35.72 -10.64
C VAL A 57 0.76 36.47 -11.65
N LEU A 58 0.96 36.13 -12.93
CA LEU A 58 0.39 36.82 -14.08
C LEU A 58 -0.71 35.98 -14.74
N ALA A 59 -1.76 36.64 -15.20
CA ALA A 59 -2.81 35.99 -15.98
C ALA A 59 -2.25 35.45 -17.30
N VAL A 60 -2.32 34.13 -17.52
CA VAL A 60 -1.84 33.49 -18.76
C VAL A 60 -2.81 33.63 -19.93
N LEU A 61 -4.08 33.95 -19.64
CA LEU A 61 -5.13 34.26 -20.60
C LEU A 61 -5.96 35.46 -20.11
N PRO A 62 -6.48 36.30 -21.03
CA PRO A 62 -7.40 37.37 -20.66
C PRO A 62 -8.78 36.81 -20.33
N GLY A 63 -9.48 37.39 -19.36
CA GLY A 63 -10.80 36.90 -18.98
C GLY A 63 -11.41 37.62 -17.80
N ILE A 64 -12.44 37.01 -17.22
CA ILE A 64 -13.09 37.48 -16.00
C ILE A 64 -12.57 36.64 -14.83
N VAL A 65 -12.22 37.30 -13.73
CA VAL A 65 -11.91 36.63 -12.46
C VAL A 65 -13.20 35.99 -11.94
N ALA A 66 -13.30 34.67 -12.08
CA ALA A 66 -14.43 33.90 -11.59
C ALA A 66 -14.35 33.69 -10.08
N VAL A 67 -13.14 33.52 -9.54
CA VAL A 67 -12.88 33.38 -8.11
C VAL A 67 -11.60 34.14 -7.76
N ALA A 68 -11.64 34.83 -6.62
CA ALA A 68 -10.48 35.37 -5.92
C ALA A 68 -10.68 35.04 -4.44
N TYR A 69 -10.03 33.98 -3.97
CA TYR A 69 -10.18 33.43 -2.63
C TYR A 69 -8.86 33.53 -1.87
N ASP A 70 -8.90 34.16 -0.69
CA ASP A 70 -7.81 34.16 0.30
C ASP A 70 -8.31 33.40 1.54
N ASP A 71 -7.53 32.44 2.00
CA ASP A 71 -7.85 31.59 3.16
C ASP A 71 -7.67 32.33 4.51
N GLY A 72 -7.06 33.52 4.50
CA GLY A 72 -6.74 34.30 5.69
C GLY A 72 -5.60 33.72 6.54
N GLY A 73 -5.00 32.62 6.09
CA GLY A 73 -3.98 31.83 6.78
C GLY A 73 -2.65 31.87 6.05
N THR A 74 -2.09 30.71 5.72
CA THR A 74 -0.78 30.59 5.04
C THR A 74 -0.87 30.97 3.56
N GLY A 75 -2.06 31.00 2.97
CA GLY A 75 -2.27 31.15 1.55
C GLY A 75 -2.16 29.83 0.79
N TYR A 76 -2.07 28.69 1.50
CA TYR A 76 -2.02 27.37 0.89
C TYR A 76 -3.32 27.07 0.14
N ASP A 77 -4.48 27.35 0.72
CA ASP A 77 -5.77 27.09 0.07
C ASP A 77 -6.28 28.29 -0.75
N SER A 78 -5.47 29.35 -0.84
CA SER A 78 -5.81 30.57 -1.59
C SER A 78 -5.60 30.39 -3.09
N TYR A 79 -6.52 30.94 -3.89
CA TYR A 79 -6.44 30.83 -5.33
C TYR A 79 -7.19 31.93 -6.09
N VAL A 80 -6.74 32.15 -7.33
CA VAL A 80 -7.46 32.92 -8.35
C VAL A 80 -7.92 31.96 -9.45
N ARG A 81 -9.13 32.12 -9.96
CA ARG A 81 -9.59 31.44 -11.18
C ARG A 81 -10.01 32.46 -12.21
N ILE A 82 -9.47 32.35 -13.42
CA ILE A 82 -9.86 33.16 -14.57
C ILE A 82 -10.66 32.30 -15.54
N THR A 83 -11.81 32.82 -15.96
CA THR A 83 -12.62 32.27 -17.04
C THR A 83 -12.45 33.13 -18.28
N SER A 84 -11.83 32.56 -19.32
CA SER A 84 -11.68 33.14 -20.65
C SER A 84 -12.78 32.62 -21.56
N GLN A 85 -13.21 33.41 -22.55
CA GLN A 85 -14.14 32.98 -23.60
C GLN A 85 -13.39 32.79 -24.90
N ILE A 86 -13.37 31.56 -25.41
CA ILE A 86 -12.68 31.20 -26.67
C ILE A 86 -13.68 30.48 -27.56
N ASN A 87 -14.00 31.06 -28.72
CA ASN A 87 -14.98 30.53 -29.67
C ASN A 87 -16.34 30.17 -29.04
N GLY A 88 -16.79 30.97 -28.06
CA GLY A 88 -18.06 30.75 -27.34
C GLY A 88 -18.02 29.66 -26.28
N GLN A 89 -16.84 29.10 -25.97
CA GLN A 89 -16.64 28.12 -24.92
C GLN A 89 -15.77 28.72 -23.79
N SER A 90 -16.07 28.32 -22.55
CA SER A 90 -15.31 28.74 -21.39
C SER A 90 -13.99 27.96 -21.28
N LYS A 91 -12.87 28.68 -21.12
CA LYS A 91 -11.57 28.15 -20.74
C LYS A 91 -11.24 28.64 -19.33
N ASN A 92 -11.13 27.73 -18.38
CA ASN A 92 -10.80 28.07 -17.00
C ASN A 92 -9.32 27.79 -16.74
N ILE A 93 -8.66 28.67 -15.99
CA ILE A 93 -7.33 28.46 -15.44
C ILE A 93 -7.37 28.85 -13.95
N THR A 94 -6.92 27.95 -13.07
CA THR A 94 -6.81 28.24 -11.63
C THR A 94 -5.35 28.33 -11.20
N TYR A 95 -5.03 29.28 -10.32
CA TYR A 95 -3.71 29.54 -9.76
C TYR A 95 -3.80 29.36 -8.24
N TYR A 96 -3.45 28.17 -7.74
CA TYR A 96 -3.44 27.82 -6.31
C TYR A 96 -2.11 28.15 -5.65
N HIS A 97 -2.15 28.20 -4.31
CA HIS A 97 -1.04 28.62 -3.45
C HIS A 97 -0.62 30.07 -3.74
N THR A 98 -1.60 30.94 -4.03
CA THR A 98 -1.37 32.35 -4.34
C THR A 98 -2.35 33.26 -3.61
N ARG A 99 -1.93 34.50 -3.29
CA ARG A 99 -2.74 35.52 -2.63
C ARG A 99 -3.33 36.48 -3.66
N PRO A 100 -4.66 36.50 -3.85
CA PRO A 100 -5.31 37.39 -4.82
C PRO A 100 -5.03 38.87 -4.54
N ILE A 101 -4.76 39.64 -5.60
CA ILE A 101 -4.76 41.12 -5.57
C ILE A 101 -5.88 41.71 -6.46
N VAL A 102 -6.75 40.83 -6.96
CA VAL A 102 -7.90 41.12 -7.82
C VAL A 102 -9.19 40.68 -7.13
N SER A 103 -10.33 41.14 -7.62
CA SER A 103 -11.65 40.77 -7.09
C SER A 103 -12.48 39.96 -8.09
N ALA A 104 -13.38 39.11 -7.60
CA ALA A 104 -14.32 38.40 -8.45
C ALA A 104 -15.15 39.38 -9.31
N GLY A 105 -15.34 39.04 -10.59
CA GLY A 105 -15.98 39.89 -11.59
C GLY A 105 -15.04 40.88 -12.30
N GLN A 106 -13.79 41.04 -11.84
CA GLN A 106 -12.81 41.90 -12.49
C GLN A 106 -12.39 41.35 -13.86
N LEU A 107 -12.32 42.22 -14.87
CA LEU A 107 -11.69 41.91 -16.16
C LEU A 107 -10.18 42.02 -16.03
N VAL A 108 -9.47 41.03 -16.56
CA VAL A 108 -8.01 40.98 -16.60
C VAL A 108 -7.51 40.72 -18.00
N VAL A 109 -6.36 41.29 -18.34
CA VAL A 109 -5.66 41.06 -19.62
C VAL A 109 -4.50 40.09 -19.42
N GLU A 110 -4.07 39.42 -20.50
CA GLU A 110 -2.86 38.58 -20.47
C GLU A 110 -1.67 39.39 -19.93
N GLY A 111 -0.91 38.80 -19.01
CA GLY A 111 0.26 39.42 -18.38
C GLY A 111 -0.06 40.41 -17.27
N GLN A 112 -1.33 40.69 -16.98
CA GLN A 112 -1.71 41.44 -15.78
C GLN A 112 -1.40 40.61 -14.53
N GLN A 113 -0.77 41.23 -13.52
CA GLN A 113 -0.60 40.60 -12.21
C GLN A 113 -1.96 40.42 -11.52
N ILE A 114 -2.23 39.20 -11.07
CA ILE A 114 -3.51 38.80 -10.46
C ILE A 114 -3.37 38.33 -9.02
N SER A 115 -2.18 37.84 -8.66
CA SER A 115 -1.86 37.40 -7.31
C SER A 115 -0.36 37.46 -7.07
N THR A 116 0.06 37.09 -5.86
CA THR A 116 1.45 36.77 -5.53
C THR A 116 1.54 35.34 -5.00
N VAL A 117 2.65 34.65 -5.23
CA VAL A 117 2.88 33.32 -4.63
C VAL A 117 2.78 33.42 -3.11
N ALA A 118 2.07 32.50 -2.48
CA ALA A 118 1.88 32.50 -1.03
C ALA A 118 3.05 31.86 -0.28
N ILE A 119 3.61 30.77 -0.83
CA ILE A 119 4.56 29.90 -0.11
C ILE A 119 5.83 29.71 -0.96
N ASP A 120 5.81 28.79 -1.93
CA ASP A 120 7.01 28.35 -2.65
C ASP A 120 6.76 27.94 -4.12
N HIS A 121 5.50 27.91 -4.57
CA HIS A 121 5.15 27.67 -5.97
C HIS A 121 3.76 28.22 -6.31
N VAL A 122 3.43 28.24 -7.60
CA VAL A 122 2.04 28.32 -8.08
C VAL A 122 1.63 26.96 -8.61
N HIS A 123 0.50 26.46 -8.14
CA HIS A 123 -0.15 25.26 -8.68
C HIS A 123 -1.14 25.69 -9.77
N LEU A 124 -0.81 25.41 -11.03
CA LEU A 124 -1.61 25.80 -12.19
C LEU A 124 -2.51 24.65 -12.63
N ILE A 125 -3.83 24.85 -12.53
CA ILE A 125 -4.82 23.91 -13.05
C ILE A 125 -5.33 24.40 -14.39
N ASP A 126 -5.11 23.59 -15.43
CA ASP A 126 -5.73 23.76 -16.74
C ASP A 126 -6.99 22.91 -16.85
N TYR A 127 -8.11 23.51 -17.28
CA TYR A 127 -9.35 22.80 -17.54
C TYR A 127 -9.62 22.75 -19.04
N ARG A 128 -10.21 21.65 -19.51
CA ARG A 128 -10.62 21.50 -20.90
C ARG A 128 -11.54 22.64 -21.34
N LEU A 129 -11.34 23.15 -22.55
CA LEU A 129 -12.22 24.12 -23.18
C LEU A 129 -13.66 23.58 -23.25
N GLY A 130 -14.60 24.32 -22.68
CA GLY A 130 -16.00 23.90 -22.54
C GLY A 130 -16.23 22.78 -21.52
N GLY A 131 -15.19 22.38 -20.76
CA GLY A 131 -15.22 21.31 -19.77
C GLY A 131 -15.68 21.76 -18.38
N SER A 132 -16.09 20.79 -17.56
CA SER A 132 -16.46 21.01 -16.15
C SER A 132 -15.24 21.28 -15.27
N ILE A 133 -15.38 22.20 -14.30
CA ILE A 133 -14.33 22.50 -13.30
C ILE A 133 -14.08 21.35 -12.30
N SER A 134 -14.89 20.30 -12.28
CA SER A 134 -14.73 19.20 -11.32
C SER A 134 -13.84 18.06 -11.81
N ASN A 135 -13.84 17.75 -13.11
CA ASN A 135 -13.23 16.52 -13.63
C ASN A 135 -12.55 16.67 -15.00
N SER A 136 -12.48 17.87 -15.58
CA SER A 136 -11.88 18.09 -16.91
C SER A 136 -10.46 18.66 -16.86
N HIS A 137 -9.67 18.26 -15.87
CA HIS A 137 -8.29 18.69 -15.72
C HIS A 137 -7.41 18.18 -16.86
N LEU A 138 -6.59 19.06 -17.41
CA LEU A 138 -5.63 18.77 -18.48
C LEU A 138 -4.21 18.99 -18.01
N ASN A 139 -3.29 18.17 -18.53
CA ASN A 139 -1.88 18.41 -18.35
C ASN A 139 -1.49 19.73 -19.03
N SER A 140 -0.99 20.69 -18.24
CA SER A 140 -0.60 22.00 -18.77
C SER A 140 0.69 21.98 -19.58
N LEU A 141 1.48 20.90 -19.49
CA LEU A 141 2.72 20.69 -20.26
C LEU A 141 2.51 19.89 -21.55
N ARG A 142 1.28 19.43 -21.81
CA ARG A 142 0.95 18.53 -22.94
C ARG A 142 1.45 19.05 -24.29
N PRO A 143 1.83 18.16 -25.23
CA PRO A 143 2.10 18.54 -26.60
C PRO A 143 0.86 19.20 -27.25
N GLY A 144 1.06 20.25 -28.05
CA GLY A 144 -0.01 20.85 -28.86
C GLY A 144 -1.04 21.70 -28.10
N GLY A 145 -0.79 22.04 -26.84
CA GLY A 145 -1.62 22.94 -26.02
C GLY A 145 -0.89 23.37 -24.75
N GLY A 146 -1.55 24.10 -23.85
CA GLY A 146 -1.01 24.46 -22.54
C GLY A 146 0.16 25.47 -22.59
N LEU A 147 1.12 25.32 -21.68
CA LEU A 147 2.27 26.20 -21.50
C LEU A 147 3.20 26.20 -22.71
N THR A 148 3.43 27.39 -23.28
CA THR A 148 4.37 27.63 -24.37
C THR A 148 5.10 28.97 -24.20
N ILE A 149 6.40 29.08 -24.51
CA ILE A 149 7.30 28.01 -24.96
C ILE A 149 7.73 27.18 -23.74
N TYR A 150 7.62 25.85 -23.81
CA TYR A 150 8.23 24.94 -22.84
C TYR A 150 9.24 24.07 -23.58
N GLU A 151 10.51 24.22 -23.23
CA GLU A 151 11.62 23.41 -23.71
C GLU A 151 12.07 22.51 -22.56
N ASP A 152 12.20 21.23 -22.86
CA ASP A 152 12.69 20.22 -21.94
C ASP A 152 13.70 19.36 -22.69
N PHE A 153 14.89 19.21 -22.11
CA PHE A 153 16.00 18.43 -22.67
C PHE A 153 16.41 17.29 -21.74
N TRP A 154 15.72 17.14 -20.61
CA TRP A 154 16.01 16.11 -19.64
C TRP A 154 15.06 14.96 -19.86
N LYS A 155 15.57 13.73 -19.74
CA LYS A 155 14.75 12.54 -19.89
C LYS A 155 14.25 12.06 -18.52
N PRO A 156 13.10 11.36 -18.48
CA PRO A 156 12.75 10.53 -17.36
C PRO A 156 13.81 9.46 -17.13
N ASN A 157 13.92 8.96 -15.90
CA ASN A 157 14.82 7.85 -15.57
C ASN A 157 14.01 6.73 -14.93
N ILE A 158 14.16 5.52 -15.45
CA ILE A 158 13.63 4.31 -14.82
C ILE A 158 14.66 3.82 -13.80
N ASN A 159 14.38 4.07 -12.52
CA ASN A 159 15.34 3.82 -11.44
C ASN A 159 15.39 2.35 -11.03
N TYR A 160 14.23 1.68 -10.99
CA TYR A 160 14.13 0.25 -10.75
C TYR A 160 12.85 -0.34 -11.32
N VAL A 161 12.89 -1.66 -11.52
CA VAL A 161 11.76 -2.50 -11.89
C VAL A 161 11.70 -3.66 -10.90
N LYS A 162 10.52 -3.92 -10.33
CA LYS A 162 10.25 -5.07 -9.46
C LYS A 162 9.06 -5.85 -10.01
N PHE A 163 8.98 -7.12 -9.62
CA PHE A 163 7.90 -8.02 -10.00
C PHE A 163 7.19 -8.48 -8.74
N PHE A 164 5.87 -8.43 -8.75
CA PHE A 164 5.03 -8.87 -7.64
C PHE A 164 3.99 -9.84 -8.17
N LEU A 165 3.52 -10.75 -7.33
CA LEU A 165 2.32 -11.50 -7.65
C LEU A 165 1.12 -10.54 -7.63
N ASP A 166 0.31 -10.57 -8.69
CA ASP A 166 -0.88 -9.72 -8.87
C ASP A 166 -1.76 -9.70 -7.60
N ASN A 167 -2.22 -8.51 -7.20
CA ASN A 167 -3.02 -8.29 -5.99
C ASN A 167 -2.38 -8.77 -4.68
N SER A 168 -1.05 -8.79 -4.59
CA SER A 168 -0.33 -9.15 -3.35
C SER A 168 0.88 -8.25 -3.11
N ASN A 169 1.44 -8.36 -1.90
CA ASN A 169 2.74 -7.75 -1.55
C ASN A 169 3.91 -8.73 -1.72
N THR A 170 3.69 -9.88 -2.36
CA THR A 170 4.72 -10.91 -2.55
C THR A 170 5.59 -10.54 -3.74
N GLN A 171 6.80 -10.06 -3.45
CA GLN A 171 7.79 -9.76 -4.48
C GLN A 171 8.39 -11.06 -5.06
N LEU A 172 8.41 -11.17 -6.39
CA LEU A 172 8.96 -12.29 -7.14
C LEU A 172 10.39 -11.99 -7.60
N SER A 173 11.21 -13.04 -7.73
CA SER A 173 12.54 -12.93 -8.32
C SER A 173 12.44 -12.84 -9.85
N PRO A 174 13.17 -11.93 -10.53
CA PRO A 174 13.21 -11.92 -12.00
C PRO A 174 13.77 -13.22 -12.59
N SER A 175 14.52 -14.01 -11.82
CA SER A 175 15.04 -15.31 -12.26
C SER A 175 14.01 -16.45 -12.19
N ALA A 176 12.81 -16.18 -11.69
CA ALA A 176 11.73 -17.15 -11.57
C ALA A 176 10.39 -16.42 -11.40
N LEU A 177 9.74 -16.09 -12.52
CA LEU A 177 8.41 -15.49 -12.56
C LEU A 177 7.37 -16.54 -12.95
N GLY A 178 6.27 -16.63 -12.22
CA GLY A 178 5.15 -17.53 -12.50
C GLY A 178 3.82 -16.84 -12.27
N SER A 179 2.73 -17.45 -12.76
CA SER A 179 1.35 -16.98 -12.55
C SER A 179 1.11 -15.57 -13.13
N LYS A 180 0.33 -14.74 -12.43
CA LYS A 180 -0.02 -13.37 -12.81
C LYS A 180 0.89 -12.39 -12.10
N VAL A 181 1.57 -11.55 -12.86
CA VAL A 181 2.63 -10.67 -12.36
C VAL A 181 2.23 -9.21 -12.53
N ASP A 182 2.36 -8.45 -11.44
CA ASP A 182 2.43 -7.00 -11.45
C ASP A 182 3.87 -6.52 -11.67
N ILE A 183 4.03 -5.55 -12.56
CA ILE A 183 5.33 -4.93 -12.83
C ILE A 183 5.34 -3.55 -12.19
N ILE A 184 6.19 -3.38 -11.19
CA ILE A 184 6.31 -2.17 -10.39
C ILE A 184 7.51 -1.37 -10.88
N VAL A 185 7.30 -0.11 -11.23
CA VAL A 185 8.33 0.74 -11.87
C VAL A 185 8.44 2.06 -11.13
N HIS A 186 9.63 2.39 -10.65
CA HIS A 186 9.90 3.74 -10.14
C HIS A 186 10.47 4.61 -11.25
N ILE A 187 9.80 5.74 -11.48
CA ILE A 187 10.22 6.72 -12.48
C ILE A 187 10.53 8.03 -11.79
N GLN A 188 11.61 8.64 -12.23
CA GLN A 188 12.05 9.95 -11.81
C GLN A 188 12.16 10.85 -13.03
N GLU A 189 11.17 11.71 -13.22
CA GLU A 189 11.21 12.77 -14.21
C GLU A 189 12.01 13.96 -13.70
N VAL A 190 12.85 14.52 -14.58
CA VAL A 190 13.74 15.63 -14.28
C VAL A 190 13.41 16.77 -15.23
N SER A 191 13.10 17.95 -14.71
CA SER A 191 12.78 19.17 -15.49
C SER A 191 13.86 20.24 -15.40
N ASN A 192 14.89 20.04 -14.56
CA ASN A 192 16.14 20.81 -14.56
C ASN A 192 17.27 20.07 -13.81
N THR A 193 18.52 20.52 -13.99
CA THR A 193 19.66 20.11 -13.16
C THR A 193 20.05 21.25 -12.21
N GLY A 194 19.69 21.17 -10.93
CA GLY A 194 20.15 22.16 -9.95
C GLY A 194 19.41 22.26 -8.61
N GLY A 195 18.32 21.52 -8.40
CA GLY A 195 17.59 21.47 -7.13
C GLY A 195 16.70 20.23 -7.00
N THR A 196 16.19 19.95 -5.80
CA THR A 196 15.32 18.80 -5.54
C THR A 196 13.96 18.90 -6.21
N ALA A 197 13.38 20.11 -6.32
CA ALA A 197 12.04 20.32 -6.86
C ALA A 197 11.89 19.89 -8.34
N GLY A 198 12.93 20.06 -9.15
CA GLY A 198 12.90 19.67 -10.57
C GLY A 198 13.40 18.27 -10.85
N ALA A 199 13.59 17.43 -9.83
CA ALA A 199 14.36 16.20 -9.96
C ALA A 199 13.58 14.94 -9.57
N ASN A 200 12.30 15.01 -9.22
CA ASN A 200 11.55 13.88 -8.70
C ASN A 200 10.08 13.86 -9.16
N ASN A 201 9.84 14.29 -10.39
CA ASN A 201 8.50 14.41 -10.96
C ASN A 201 7.98 13.07 -11.52
N GLY A 202 6.67 13.01 -11.78
CA GLY A 202 6.03 11.92 -12.50
C GLY A 202 6.25 11.97 -14.03
N THR A 203 6.06 10.84 -14.70
CA THR A 203 6.20 10.74 -16.16
C THR A 203 4.95 11.20 -16.92
N TYR A 204 5.11 11.50 -18.22
CA TYR A 204 3.99 11.74 -19.12
C TYR A 204 3.46 10.44 -19.78
N LYS A 205 4.35 9.56 -20.23
CA LYS A 205 4.02 8.28 -20.88
C LYS A 205 4.76 7.13 -20.19
N LEU A 206 4.08 6.01 -20.05
CA LEU A 206 4.67 4.78 -19.51
C LEU A 206 4.05 3.55 -20.18
N GLY A 207 4.89 2.58 -20.51
CA GLY A 207 4.47 1.30 -21.07
C GLY A 207 5.45 0.17 -20.85
N TYR A 208 5.03 -1.03 -21.25
CA TYR A 208 5.85 -2.24 -21.21
C TYR A 208 5.57 -3.19 -22.37
N LYS A 209 6.56 -4.04 -22.69
CA LYS A 209 6.46 -5.17 -23.60
C LYS A 209 7.25 -6.36 -23.07
N ILE A 210 6.90 -7.56 -23.52
CA ILE A 210 7.67 -8.77 -23.30
C ILE A 210 8.33 -9.16 -24.62
N LEU A 211 9.64 -9.28 -24.62
CA LEU A 211 10.45 -9.61 -25.79
C LEU A 211 11.05 -11.01 -25.65
N SER A 212 11.46 -11.59 -26.77
CA SER A 212 12.29 -12.79 -26.78
C SER A 212 13.62 -12.54 -26.05
N ALA A 213 14.25 -13.60 -25.56
CA ALA A 213 15.54 -13.52 -24.85
C ALA A 213 16.64 -12.76 -25.63
N ASP A 214 16.61 -12.81 -26.95
CA ASP A 214 17.54 -12.12 -27.86
C ASP A 214 17.07 -10.72 -28.27
N THR A 215 15.96 -10.24 -27.70
CA THR A 215 15.28 -8.97 -27.96
C THR A 215 14.86 -8.71 -29.40
N GLN A 216 14.91 -9.71 -30.28
CA GLN A 216 14.59 -9.54 -31.71
C GLN A 216 13.09 -9.55 -32.02
N SER A 217 12.26 -10.10 -31.11
CA SER A 217 10.82 -10.23 -31.33
C SER A 217 10.02 -9.79 -30.10
N VAL A 218 8.87 -9.15 -30.36
CA VAL A 218 7.87 -8.86 -29.33
C VAL A 218 7.01 -10.11 -29.15
N ILE A 219 7.07 -10.70 -27.97
CA ILE A 219 6.26 -11.88 -27.60
C ILE A 219 4.88 -11.43 -27.12
N PHE A 220 4.84 -10.33 -26.36
CA PHE A 220 3.61 -9.74 -25.87
C PHE A 220 3.72 -8.23 -25.83
N ALA A 221 2.69 -7.56 -26.31
CA ALA A 221 2.44 -6.15 -26.08
C ALA A 221 0.98 -5.99 -25.64
N PRO A 222 0.73 -5.34 -24.49
CA PRO A 222 -0.60 -4.87 -24.12
C PRO A 222 -1.22 -3.97 -25.21
N PRO A 223 -2.53 -3.64 -25.11
CA PRO A 223 -3.15 -2.64 -25.98
C PRO A 223 -2.34 -1.34 -26.10
N ASP A 224 -2.55 -0.61 -27.20
CA ASP A 224 -1.79 0.59 -27.57
C ASP A 224 -0.28 0.32 -27.74
N ASP A 225 0.06 -0.84 -28.32
CA ASP A 225 1.45 -1.29 -28.54
C ASP A 225 2.29 -1.21 -27.25
N GLY A 226 1.72 -1.66 -26.15
CA GLY A 226 2.34 -1.68 -24.82
C GLY A 226 2.28 -0.37 -24.05
N LEU A 227 1.78 0.73 -24.63
CA LEU A 227 1.61 1.99 -23.91
C LEU A 227 0.43 1.90 -22.95
N ARG A 228 0.68 2.15 -21.66
CA ARG A 228 -0.30 1.95 -20.59
C ARG A 228 -0.93 3.26 -20.13
N TYR A 229 -0.10 4.29 -20.06
CA TYR A 229 -0.52 5.61 -19.61
C TYR A 229 0.03 6.68 -20.57
N THR A 230 -0.84 7.66 -20.88
CA THR A 230 -0.45 8.98 -21.39
C THR A 230 -1.24 10.02 -20.60
N TYR A 231 -0.58 10.76 -19.73
CA TYR A 231 -1.22 11.68 -18.79
C TYR A 231 -1.52 13.05 -19.43
N TYR A 232 -2.47 13.08 -20.37
CA TYR A 232 -3.06 14.34 -20.85
C TYR A 232 -4.39 14.68 -20.17
N ASN A 233 -5.11 13.68 -19.66
CA ASN A 233 -6.26 13.81 -18.75
C ASN A 233 -5.93 13.16 -17.42
N LYS A 234 -6.47 13.69 -16.33
CA LYS A 234 -6.31 13.09 -15.00
C LYS A 234 -7.27 11.91 -14.84
N PRO A 235 -6.82 10.72 -14.42
CA PRO A 235 -7.75 9.69 -13.94
C PRO A 235 -8.53 10.16 -12.70
N GLY A 236 -9.63 9.46 -12.38
CA GLY A 236 -10.35 9.64 -11.12
C GLY A 236 -9.49 9.26 -9.90
N ASP A 237 -9.60 10.00 -8.80
CA ASP A 237 -8.77 9.79 -7.60
C ASP A 237 -8.99 8.44 -6.94
N GLU A 238 -10.16 7.84 -7.11
CA GLU A 238 -10.49 6.49 -6.68
C GLU A 238 -9.57 5.42 -7.31
N TYR A 239 -8.89 5.72 -8.42
CA TYR A 239 -8.00 4.80 -9.12
C TYR A 239 -6.52 5.00 -8.80
N VAL A 240 -6.16 5.94 -7.93
CA VAL A 240 -4.75 6.33 -7.71
C VAL A 240 -3.92 5.16 -7.16
N ASN A 241 -4.44 4.39 -6.22
CA ASN A 241 -3.75 3.23 -5.64
C ASN A 241 -3.82 1.98 -6.53
N ILE A 242 -4.54 2.04 -7.65
CA ILE A 242 -4.51 1.03 -8.70
C ILE A 242 -3.42 1.41 -9.73
N ASN A 243 -3.24 2.70 -10.02
CA ASN A 243 -2.17 3.14 -10.92
C ASN A 243 -0.79 3.12 -10.24
N TYR A 244 -0.73 3.47 -8.95
CA TYR A 244 0.49 3.63 -8.17
C TYR A 244 0.60 2.58 -7.06
N TYR A 245 1.81 2.04 -6.90
CA TYR A 245 2.16 1.14 -5.81
C TYR A 245 2.31 1.95 -4.52
N GLN A 246 1.22 2.06 -3.77
CA GLN A 246 1.11 2.88 -2.56
C GLN A 246 2.21 2.63 -1.51
N PRO A 247 2.70 1.39 -1.27
CA PRO A 247 3.73 1.16 -0.26
C PRO A 247 5.05 1.93 -0.50
N GLU A 248 5.34 2.31 -1.76
CA GLU A 248 6.56 3.05 -2.13
C GLU A 248 6.27 4.42 -2.76
N SER A 249 4.99 4.75 -3.00
CA SER A 249 4.57 6.01 -3.61
C SER A 249 4.27 7.08 -2.56
N ASN A 250 4.74 8.29 -2.79
CA ASN A 250 4.44 9.48 -1.99
C ASN A 250 4.57 10.75 -2.86
N THR A 251 4.34 11.91 -2.27
CA THR A 251 4.44 13.23 -2.94
C THR A 251 5.77 13.46 -3.69
N SER A 252 6.83 12.72 -3.34
CA SER A 252 8.18 12.88 -3.90
C SER A 252 8.75 11.62 -4.55
N SER A 253 7.97 10.53 -4.63
CA SER A 253 8.39 9.22 -5.15
C SER A 253 7.20 8.60 -5.89
N HIS A 254 7.34 8.39 -7.21
CA HIS A 254 6.24 7.97 -8.07
C HIS A 254 6.49 6.55 -8.58
N VAL A 255 5.85 5.59 -7.94
CA VAL A 255 6.06 4.16 -8.22
C VAL A 255 4.80 3.59 -8.85
N TYR A 256 4.87 3.25 -10.12
CA TYR A 256 3.75 2.86 -10.97
C TYR A 256 3.57 1.34 -10.96
N ILE A 257 2.33 0.88 -11.01
CA ILE A 257 2.00 -0.51 -11.39
C ILE A 257 1.76 -0.50 -12.90
N VAL A 258 2.80 -0.69 -13.71
CA VAL A 258 2.69 -0.49 -15.17
C VAL A 258 1.77 -1.51 -15.84
N THR A 259 1.58 -2.67 -15.23
CA THR A 259 0.65 -3.71 -15.70
C THR A 259 -0.80 -3.23 -15.70
N ASN A 260 -1.19 -2.35 -14.78
CA ASN A 260 -2.57 -1.90 -14.59
C ASN A 260 -3.11 -1.04 -15.74
N GLY A 261 -4.44 -0.94 -15.82
CA GLY A 261 -5.20 -0.23 -16.84
C GLY A 261 -5.68 -1.11 -18.00
N THR A 262 -6.21 -0.49 -19.05
CA THR A 262 -6.79 -1.15 -20.24
C THR A 262 -6.11 -0.72 -21.54
N GLY A 263 -5.03 0.05 -21.45
CA GLY A 263 -4.32 0.68 -22.57
C GLY A 263 -4.41 2.20 -22.46
N SER A 264 -3.35 2.89 -22.87
CA SER A 264 -3.24 4.34 -22.79
C SER A 264 -4.44 5.09 -23.38
N SER A 265 -4.93 4.67 -24.55
CA SER A 265 -6.05 5.33 -25.22
C SER A 265 -7.34 5.21 -24.41
N ASN A 266 -7.58 4.03 -23.82
CA ASN A 266 -8.77 3.78 -23.02
C ASN A 266 -8.69 4.47 -21.65
N VAL A 267 -7.56 4.34 -20.94
CA VAL A 267 -7.34 4.99 -19.65
C VAL A 267 -7.51 6.51 -19.76
N ALA A 268 -6.93 7.13 -20.78
CA ALA A 268 -7.01 8.57 -20.94
C ALA A 268 -8.39 9.07 -21.41
N ALA A 269 -9.15 8.26 -22.16
CA ALA A 269 -10.49 8.61 -22.60
C ALA A 269 -11.55 8.40 -21.50
N ALA A 270 -11.45 7.29 -20.76
CA ALA A 270 -12.38 6.93 -19.70
C ALA A 270 -12.03 7.58 -18.36
N GLN A 271 -10.78 7.99 -18.16
CA GLN A 271 -10.23 8.46 -16.87
C GLN A 271 -10.31 7.38 -15.77
N ILE A 272 -10.24 6.11 -16.17
CA ILE A 272 -10.37 4.93 -15.31
C ILE A 272 -9.09 4.09 -15.40
N VAL A 273 -8.58 3.62 -14.26
CA VAL A 273 -7.51 2.61 -14.18
C VAL A 273 -8.04 1.40 -13.43
N SER A 274 -8.06 0.24 -14.10
CA SER A 274 -8.47 -1.04 -13.52
C SER A 274 -7.26 -1.92 -13.19
N ASN A 275 -7.41 -2.87 -12.28
CA ASN A 275 -6.39 -3.91 -12.07
C ASN A 275 -6.17 -4.73 -13.35
N ASN A 276 -4.92 -5.08 -13.63
CA ASN A 276 -4.49 -5.88 -14.77
C ASN A 276 -3.06 -6.39 -14.53
N TYR A 277 -2.67 -7.46 -15.21
CA TYR A 277 -1.43 -8.18 -14.91
C TYR A 277 -0.78 -8.67 -16.21
N TRP A 278 0.50 -9.00 -16.15
CA TRP A 278 1.09 -9.90 -17.13
C TRP A 278 0.85 -11.34 -16.70
N ASN A 279 0.08 -12.11 -17.48
CA ASN A 279 -0.08 -13.54 -17.23
C ASN A 279 1.08 -14.31 -17.89
N VAL A 280 1.95 -14.88 -17.06
CA VAL A 280 3.13 -15.61 -17.51
C VAL A 280 2.73 -16.94 -18.19
N ASP A 281 1.65 -17.55 -17.74
CA ASP A 281 1.16 -18.85 -18.22
C ASP A 281 0.59 -18.81 -19.65
N ASP A 282 0.41 -17.61 -20.22
CA ASP A 282 -0.03 -17.42 -21.60
C ASP A 282 1.10 -17.75 -22.63
N PHE A 283 2.34 -17.95 -22.16
CA PHE A 283 3.52 -18.18 -23.01
C PHE A 283 4.34 -19.38 -22.52
N PRO A 284 5.12 -20.05 -23.40
CA PRO A 284 6.01 -21.12 -22.97
C PRO A 284 6.99 -20.66 -21.88
N TYR A 285 7.19 -21.46 -20.84
CA TYR A 285 8.19 -21.14 -19.82
C TYR A 285 9.61 -21.08 -20.40
N GLY A 286 10.39 -20.07 -20.00
CA GLY A 286 11.72 -19.84 -20.55
C GLY A 286 12.26 -18.45 -20.27
N ASN A 287 13.29 -18.06 -21.03
CA ASN A 287 13.93 -16.76 -20.85
C ASN A 287 13.26 -15.71 -21.74
N TYR A 288 12.99 -14.55 -21.17
CA TYR A 288 12.38 -13.39 -21.82
C TYR A 288 13.07 -12.10 -21.39
N VAL A 289 12.69 -10.99 -22.01
CA VAL A 289 13.11 -9.66 -21.58
C VAL A 289 11.87 -8.80 -21.39
N VAL A 290 11.71 -8.25 -20.18
CA VAL A 290 10.69 -7.24 -19.89
C VAL A 290 11.27 -5.89 -20.29
N MET A 291 10.70 -5.29 -21.34
CA MET A 291 11.03 -3.95 -21.80
C MET A 291 10.09 -2.96 -21.13
N ILE A 292 10.63 -1.99 -20.41
CA ILE A 292 9.88 -0.86 -19.83
C ILE A 292 10.33 0.40 -20.53
N PHE A 293 9.40 1.25 -20.94
CA PHE A 293 9.69 2.50 -21.62
C PHE A 293 8.84 3.65 -21.07
N THR A 294 9.44 4.83 -21.05
CA THR A 294 8.82 6.05 -20.54
C THR A 294 9.26 7.24 -21.39
N GLU A 295 8.39 8.25 -21.51
CA GLU A 295 8.64 9.45 -22.31
C GLU A 295 7.98 10.66 -21.63
N ASP A 296 8.66 11.81 -21.64
CA ASP A 296 8.11 13.07 -21.15
C ASP A 296 7.19 13.76 -22.18
N THR A 297 6.77 14.99 -21.89
CA THR A 297 5.93 15.77 -22.82
C THR A 297 6.69 16.34 -24.03
N ARG A 298 8.01 16.18 -24.12
CA ARG A 298 8.87 16.72 -25.19
C ARG A 298 9.59 15.64 -25.99
N GLY A 299 9.31 14.37 -25.72
CA GLY A 299 9.86 13.23 -26.45
C GLY A 299 11.21 12.74 -25.90
N ASN A 300 11.67 13.29 -24.77
CA ASN A 300 12.81 12.72 -24.06
C ASN A 300 12.35 11.42 -23.41
N ALA A 301 13.12 10.34 -23.60
CA ALA A 301 12.67 9.01 -23.27
C ALA A 301 13.76 8.16 -22.61
N ASP A 302 13.31 7.17 -21.84
CA ASP A 302 14.16 6.13 -21.27
C ASP A 302 13.55 4.77 -21.50
N THR A 303 14.41 3.76 -21.61
CA THR A 303 13.99 2.38 -21.82
C THR A 303 14.97 1.45 -21.15
N VAL A 304 14.45 0.53 -20.34
CA VAL A 304 15.23 -0.52 -19.69
C VAL A 304 14.76 -1.90 -20.15
N TYR A 305 15.71 -2.83 -20.16
CA TYR A 305 15.50 -4.21 -20.58
C TYR A 305 15.89 -5.11 -19.41
N ILE A 306 14.91 -5.80 -18.83
CA ILE A 306 15.11 -6.63 -17.65
C ILE A 306 15.04 -8.10 -18.09
N PRO A 307 16.16 -8.84 -18.11
CA PRO A 307 16.13 -10.27 -18.36
C PRO A 307 15.32 -10.96 -17.26
N VAL A 308 14.42 -11.85 -17.67
CA VAL A 308 13.61 -12.65 -16.76
C VAL A 308 13.57 -14.12 -17.20
N THR A 309 13.33 -15.00 -16.24
CA THR A 309 13.05 -16.41 -16.50
C THR A 309 11.68 -16.74 -15.95
N THR A 310 10.81 -17.29 -16.79
CA THR A 310 9.47 -17.72 -16.40
C THR A 310 9.44 -19.21 -16.05
N THR A 311 8.59 -19.62 -15.13
CA THR A 311 8.50 -20.98 -14.61
C THR A 311 7.08 -21.36 -14.18
N ASP A 312 6.78 -22.66 -14.23
CA ASP A 312 5.62 -23.31 -13.60
C ASP A 312 5.85 -23.65 -12.12
N ILE A 313 7.05 -23.40 -11.60
CA ILE A 313 7.37 -23.65 -10.20
C ILE A 313 6.65 -22.61 -9.36
N ASP A 314 5.79 -23.09 -8.48
CA ASP A 314 5.19 -22.31 -7.42
C ASP A 314 6.27 -21.81 -6.42
N LEU A 315 6.33 -20.50 -6.23
CA LEU A 315 7.28 -19.81 -5.36
C LEU A 315 6.58 -19.12 -4.18
N ILE A 316 5.26 -19.30 -4.03
CA ILE A 316 4.46 -18.60 -3.05
C ILE A 316 4.32 -19.53 -1.85
N ALA A 317 4.84 -19.08 -0.70
CA ALA A 317 4.61 -19.79 0.54
C ALA A 317 3.12 -19.75 0.93
N PRO A 318 2.58 -20.83 1.52
CA PRO A 318 1.26 -20.80 2.12
C PRO A 318 1.14 -19.73 3.19
N SER A 319 -0.10 -19.35 3.50
CA SER A 319 -0.40 -18.50 4.66
C SER A 319 0.08 -19.16 5.96
N ALA A 320 0.42 -18.38 6.99
CA ALA A 320 0.82 -18.94 8.28
C ALA A 320 -0.38 -19.55 9.02
N PRO A 321 -0.21 -20.70 9.71
CA PRO A 321 -1.27 -21.25 10.55
C PRO A 321 -1.38 -20.46 11.86
N THR A 322 -2.61 -20.25 12.34
CA THR A 322 -2.87 -19.64 13.65
C THR A 322 -3.01 -20.72 14.71
N LEU A 323 -2.20 -20.70 15.77
CA LEU A 323 -2.35 -21.65 16.87
C LEU A 323 -3.58 -21.32 17.69
N LYS A 324 -4.33 -22.36 18.09
CA LYS A 324 -5.49 -22.25 18.98
C LYS A 324 -5.07 -22.47 20.42
N TYR A 325 -4.45 -23.61 20.69
CA TYR A 325 -4.01 -23.97 22.04
C TYR A 325 -2.97 -25.08 22.04
N VAL A 326 -2.26 -25.16 23.16
CA VAL A 326 -1.44 -26.29 23.55
C VAL A 326 -1.85 -26.68 24.98
N LYS A 327 -2.61 -27.78 25.10
CA LYS A 327 -3.25 -28.17 26.37
C LYS A 327 -3.06 -29.64 26.71
N LYS A 328 -3.06 -29.97 28.00
CA LYS A 328 -2.95 -31.35 28.49
C LYS A 328 -4.28 -32.08 28.29
N ASP A 329 -4.19 -33.31 27.79
CA ASP A 329 -5.35 -34.20 27.68
C ASP A 329 -5.40 -35.17 28.87
N SER A 330 -4.25 -35.79 29.17
CA SER A 330 -4.10 -36.74 30.26
C SER A 330 -2.63 -36.85 30.69
N THR A 331 -2.30 -37.81 31.56
CA THR A 331 -0.92 -37.99 32.03
C THR A 331 0.03 -38.23 30.87
N ASN A 332 0.97 -37.31 30.67
CA ASN A 332 1.98 -37.29 29.60
C ASN A 332 1.40 -37.16 28.17
N TYR A 333 0.14 -36.77 28.01
CA TYR A 333 -0.45 -36.52 26.69
C TYR A 333 -0.99 -35.09 26.60
N PHE A 334 -0.72 -34.43 25.48
CA PHE A 334 -1.19 -33.08 25.20
C PHE A 334 -1.60 -32.95 23.73
N THR A 335 -2.49 -32.01 23.45
CA THR A 335 -2.92 -31.66 22.09
C THR A 335 -2.44 -30.27 21.74
N ILE A 336 -1.90 -30.13 20.53
CA ILE A 336 -1.75 -28.85 19.82
C ILE A 336 -2.87 -28.76 18.79
N ALA A 337 -3.54 -27.61 18.71
CA ALA A 337 -4.58 -27.33 17.73
C ALA A 337 -4.32 -25.99 17.04
N TRP A 338 -4.75 -25.87 15.78
CA TRP A 338 -4.55 -24.69 14.95
C TRP A 338 -5.72 -24.48 13.99
N ILE A 339 -5.84 -23.27 13.44
CA ILE A 339 -6.72 -22.96 12.32
C ILE A 339 -5.99 -23.32 11.02
N PRO A 340 -6.53 -24.23 10.19
CA PRO A 340 -5.93 -24.55 8.90
C PRO A 340 -5.89 -23.36 7.96
N THR A 341 -4.90 -23.33 7.08
CA THR A 341 -4.84 -22.32 6.01
C THR A 341 -5.68 -22.75 4.82
N SER A 342 -6.09 -21.79 3.98
CA SER A 342 -6.97 -22.02 2.83
C SER A 342 -6.24 -22.17 1.49
N ASP A 343 -4.91 -22.26 1.51
CA ASP A 343 -4.09 -22.35 0.30
C ASP A 343 -4.37 -23.68 -0.44
N SER A 344 -4.62 -23.60 -1.75
CA SER A 344 -5.08 -24.76 -2.54
C SER A 344 -4.03 -25.85 -2.72
N ASP A 345 -2.76 -25.50 -2.57
CA ASP A 345 -1.59 -26.35 -2.71
C ASP A 345 -1.04 -26.82 -1.34
N LEU A 346 -1.75 -26.58 -0.23
CA LEU A 346 -1.32 -26.97 1.10
C LEU A 346 -1.08 -28.48 1.19
N LYS A 347 0.17 -28.87 1.47
CA LYS A 347 0.58 -30.26 1.69
C LYS A 347 0.41 -30.69 3.13
N GLY A 348 0.71 -29.79 4.08
CA GLY A 348 0.57 -30.04 5.51
C GLY A 348 1.37 -29.04 6.33
N TYR A 349 1.82 -29.49 7.51
CA TYR A 349 2.44 -28.61 8.49
C TYR A 349 3.74 -29.18 9.04
N ARG A 350 4.64 -28.29 9.41
CA ARG A 350 5.92 -28.63 10.06
C ARG A 350 5.98 -28.05 11.45
N LEU A 351 6.11 -28.93 12.44
CA LEU A 351 6.11 -28.58 13.85
C LEU A 351 7.54 -28.50 14.36
N TYR A 352 7.86 -27.40 15.01
CA TYR A 352 9.11 -27.20 15.73
C TYR A 352 8.85 -27.18 17.23
N TYR A 353 9.79 -27.70 18.01
CA TYR A 353 9.74 -27.68 19.46
C TYR A 353 11.02 -27.15 20.10
N SER A 354 10.88 -26.59 21.30
CA SER A 354 11.98 -26.11 22.13
C SER A 354 11.70 -26.38 23.61
N ILE A 355 12.75 -26.65 24.39
CA ILE A 355 12.67 -26.80 25.85
C ILE A 355 13.26 -25.61 26.61
N ASP A 356 14.00 -24.74 25.91
CA ASP A 356 14.60 -23.52 26.47
C ASP A 356 13.95 -22.24 25.92
N GLY A 357 13.05 -22.38 24.93
CA GLY A 357 12.40 -21.26 24.25
C GLY A 357 13.32 -20.47 23.32
N VAL A 358 14.53 -20.98 23.03
CA VAL A 358 15.54 -20.31 22.20
C VAL A 358 15.93 -21.21 21.03
N ASN A 359 16.31 -22.45 21.31
CA ASN A 359 16.76 -23.40 20.31
C ASN A 359 15.59 -24.32 19.92
N TYR A 360 15.21 -24.28 18.65
CA TYR A 360 14.12 -25.08 18.10
C TYR A 360 14.63 -26.23 17.24
N ASN A 361 14.05 -27.41 17.42
CA ASN A 361 14.29 -28.59 16.59
C ASN A 361 12.99 -29.01 15.90
N ILE A 362 13.09 -29.64 14.74
CA ILE A 362 11.92 -30.22 14.07
C ILE A 362 11.40 -31.37 14.93
N ARG A 363 10.09 -31.35 15.24
CA ARG A 363 9.38 -32.43 15.89
C ARG A 363 8.84 -33.42 14.87
N ASP A 364 8.04 -32.90 13.94
CA ASP A 364 7.35 -33.64 12.88
C ASP A 364 7.16 -32.75 11.65
N ASN A 365 6.86 -33.37 10.52
CA ASN A 365 6.73 -32.71 9.21
C ASN A 365 5.39 -33.06 8.55
N GLU A 366 5.20 -32.58 7.32
CA GLU A 366 3.95 -32.66 6.58
C GLU A 366 3.56 -34.10 6.16
N THR A 367 4.44 -35.09 6.35
CA THR A 367 4.07 -36.51 6.20
C THR A 367 3.30 -37.05 7.39
N VAL A 368 3.48 -36.45 8.56
CA VAL A 368 2.78 -36.79 9.82
C VAL A 368 1.63 -35.83 10.05
N ILE A 369 1.88 -34.52 9.90
CA ILE A 369 0.88 -33.48 10.07
C ILE A 369 0.38 -33.04 8.68
N THR A 370 -0.50 -33.83 8.08
CA THR A 370 -1.05 -33.60 6.74
C THR A 370 -1.99 -32.39 6.69
N SER A 371 -2.29 -31.88 5.49
CA SER A 371 -3.21 -30.75 5.28
C SER A 371 -4.65 -30.99 5.77
N SER A 372 -5.06 -32.25 5.92
CA SER A 372 -6.37 -32.63 6.46
C SER A 372 -6.50 -32.47 7.99
N LEU A 373 -5.40 -32.19 8.69
CA LEU A 373 -5.38 -32.09 10.15
C LEU A 373 -5.46 -30.63 10.60
N ASN A 374 -6.11 -30.43 11.75
CA ASN A 374 -6.20 -29.14 12.47
C ASN A 374 -5.82 -29.28 13.96
N SER A 375 -5.45 -30.49 14.37
CA SER A 375 -4.98 -30.81 15.71
C SER A 375 -4.18 -32.10 15.69
N TYR A 376 -3.28 -32.27 16.66
CA TYR A 376 -2.53 -33.50 16.83
C TYR A 376 -2.17 -33.71 18.30
N GLN A 377 -2.30 -34.96 18.77
CA GLN A 377 -1.96 -35.35 20.13
C GLN A 377 -0.55 -35.93 20.19
N TYR A 378 0.23 -35.50 21.18
CA TYR A 378 1.60 -35.96 21.41
C TYR A 378 1.77 -36.54 22.81
N TYR A 379 2.65 -37.54 22.90
CA TYR A 379 3.20 -38.00 24.16
C TYR A 379 4.43 -37.17 24.56
N PHE A 380 4.46 -36.69 25.80
CA PHE A 380 5.57 -35.97 26.40
C PHE A 380 5.63 -36.21 27.91
N ASN A 381 6.68 -36.90 28.36
CA ASN A 381 6.86 -37.27 29.77
C ASN A 381 7.95 -36.47 30.49
N GLN A 382 8.58 -35.52 29.79
CA GLN A 382 9.58 -34.66 30.41
C GLN A 382 8.87 -33.63 31.31
N LYS A 383 9.54 -33.26 32.39
CA LYS A 383 9.03 -32.30 33.38
C LYS A 383 9.51 -30.87 33.11
N THR A 384 10.07 -30.63 31.93
CA THR A 384 10.51 -29.34 31.42
C THR A 384 9.37 -28.62 30.69
N PRO A 385 9.44 -27.29 30.53
CA PRO A 385 8.64 -26.59 29.53
C PRO A 385 8.81 -27.20 28.14
N LEU A 386 7.74 -27.16 27.36
CA LEU A 386 7.73 -27.44 25.94
C LEU A 386 7.09 -26.25 25.23
N PHE A 387 7.83 -25.64 24.30
CA PHE A 387 7.38 -24.56 23.44
C PHE A 387 7.32 -25.05 22.01
N LEU A 388 6.28 -24.66 21.28
CA LEU A 388 5.91 -25.19 19.98
C LEU A 388 5.55 -24.05 19.04
N LYS A 389 5.99 -24.14 17.79
CA LYS A 389 5.53 -23.28 16.70
C LYS A 389 5.36 -24.09 15.43
N LEU A 390 4.41 -23.67 14.60
CA LEU A 390 3.96 -24.40 13.42
C LEU A 390 4.20 -23.56 12.17
N TYR A 391 4.49 -24.25 11.07
CA TYR A 391 4.58 -23.66 9.73
C TYR A 391 3.68 -24.45 8.79
N ALA A 392 3.01 -23.76 7.86
CA ALA A 392 2.34 -24.39 6.74
C ALA A 392 3.34 -24.65 5.61
N VAL A 393 3.10 -25.72 4.86
CA VAL A 393 4.02 -26.26 3.86
C VAL A 393 3.21 -26.63 2.62
N ASP A 394 3.60 -26.13 1.45
CA ASP A 394 2.91 -26.42 0.19
C ASP A 394 3.34 -27.76 -0.44
N SER A 395 2.71 -28.07 -1.57
CA SER A 395 2.98 -29.25 -2.40
C SER A 395 3.89 -28.97 -3.60
N ALA A 396 4.53 -27.81 -3.66
CA ALA A 396 5.42 -27.44 -4.74
C ALA A 396 6.65 -28.37 -4.81
N PRO A 397 7.21 -28.64 -6.01
CA PRO A 397 8.40 -29.49 -6.17
C PRO A 397 9.61 -29.00 -5.37
N ILE A 398 9.79 -27.68 -5.29
CA ILE A 398 10.64 -27.02 -4.30
C ILE A 398 9.67 -26.42 -3.29
N THR A 399 9.54 -27.10 -2.16
CA THR A 399 8.51 -26.78 -1.16
C THR A 399 8.74 -25.42 -0.52
N ASN A 400 7.74 -24.53 -0.58
CA ASN A 400 7.76 -23.28 0.16
C ASN A 400 7.16 -23.49 1.57
N ILE A 401 7.61 -22.66 2.50
CA ILE A 401 7.24 -22.74 3.92
C ILE A 401 6.76 -21.36 4.33
N SER A 402 5.61 -21.29 5.00
CA SER A 402 5.05 -20.05 5.52
C SER A 402 6.01 -19.34 6.49
N ILE A 403 5.67 -18.13 6.92
CA ILE A 403 6.22 -17.61 8.18
C ILE A 403 5.69 -18.43 9.38
N ALA A 404 6.28 -18.25 10.55
CA ALA A 404 5.89 -19.01 11.74
C ALA A 404 4.51 -18.59 12.27
N SER A 405 3.82 -19.52 12.94
CA SER A 405 2.79 -19.19 13.92
C SER A 405 3.40 -18.52 15.16
N ASP A 406 2.54 -18.03 16.06
CA ASP A 406 2.91 -17.76 17.44
C ASP A 406 3.50 -19.00 18.11
N VAL A 407 4.27 -18.77 19.19
CA VAL A 407 4.79 -19.85 20.03
C VAL A 407 3.82 -20.09 21.16
N TYR A 408 3.23 -21.29 21.24
CA TYR A 408 2.49 -21.78 22.41
C TYR A 408 3.23 -22.92 23.09
N GLY A 409 2.84 -23.26 24.32
CA GLY A 409 3.54 -24.27 25.09
C GLY A 409 2.79 -24.81 26.30
N LEU A 410 3.41 -25.78 26.95
CA LEU A 410 2.91 -26.34 28.20
C LEU A 410 4.06 -26.85 29.10
N ARG A 411 3.74 -27.10 30.36
CA ARG A 411 4.57 -27.91 31.28
C ARG A 411 3.66 -28.86 32.04
N MET A 412 4.03 -30.15 32.10
CA MET A 412 3.23 -31.19 32.77
C MET A 412 3.98 -31.80 33.97
N LEU A 413 3.85 -31.17 35.13
CA LEU A 413 4.34 -31.71 36.39
C LEU A 413 3.35 -32.69 37.01
N ASN A 414 3.75 -33.31 38.12
CA ASN A 414 2.85 -34.07 38.99
C ASN A 414 2.30 -33.16 40.10
N ASP A 415 2.14 -31.88 39.81
CA ASP A 415 1.46 -30.94 40.68
C ASP A 415 -0.06 -30.99 40.41
N ASP A 416 -0.84 -30.50 41.37
CA ASP A 416 -2.28 -30.29 41.21
C ASP A 416 -2.60 -28.92 40.57
N LYS A 417 -1.56 -28.23 40.07
CA LYS A 417 -1.64 -26.85 39.59
C LYS A 417 -2.04 -26.77 38.13
N LYS A 418 -2.88 -25.78 37.84
CA LYS A 418 -3.40 -25.47 36.52
C LYS A 418 -3.32 -23.97 36.29
N ILE A 419 -2.25 -23.55 35.64
CA ILE A 419 -2.07 -22.17 35.18
C ILE A 419 -2.42 -22.13 33.69
N LEU A 420 -3.25 -21.20 33.28
CA LEU A 420 -3.48 -20.88 31.87
C LEU A 420 -2.75 -19.59 31.53
N ILE A 421 -2.00 -19.59 30.43
CA ILE A 421 -1.51 -18.37 29.81
C ILE A 421 -2.36 -18.13 28.56
N VAL A 422 -3.19 -17.09 28.60
CA VAL A 422 -4.02 -16.65 27.48
C VAL A 422 -3.25 -15.57 26.73
N ASP A 423 -3.15 -15.78 25.44
CA ASP A 423 -2.63 -14.81 24.48
C ASP A 423 -3.82 -14.09 23.85
N GLY A 424 -3.95 -12.79 24.11
CA GLY A 424 -4.98 -11.93 23.53
C GLY A 424 -4.36 -10.73 22.84
N PHE A 425 -3.19 -10.92 22.23
CA PHE A 425 -2.49 -9.89 21.49
C PHE A 425 -2.62 -10.14 19.98
N ASP A 426 -3.35 -9.27 19.30
CA ASP A 426 -3.62 -9.31 17.86
C ASP A 426 -3.02 -8.09 17.12
N ARG A 427 -2.62 -7.04 17.84
CA ARG A 427 -2.19 -5.75 17.30
C ARG A 427 -0.72 -5.74 16.88
N PHE A 428 -0.43 -6.35 15.74
CA PHE A 428 0.86 -6.20 15.06
C PHE A 428 0.81 -5.19 13.90
N SER A 429 1.98 -4.66 13.53
CA SER A 429 2.19 -3.67 12.47
C SER A 429 1.51 -2.30 12.70
N GLY A 430 1.67 -1.37 11.75
CA GLY A 430 1.00 -0.07 11.75
C GLY A 430 1.36 0.78 12.98
N SER A 431 0.34 1.11 13.79
CA SER A 431 0.48 1.91 15.01
C SER A 431 0.85 1.10 16.26
N GLY A 432 0.98 -0.23 16.15
CA GLY A 432 1.47 -1.10 17.21
C GLY A 432 3.00 -1.10 17.30
N SER A 433 3.52 -1.31 18.50
CA SER A 433 4.96 -1.40 18.77
C SER A 433 5.58 -2.71 18.27
N TRP A 434 4.78 -3.77 18.15
CA TRP A 434 5.22 -5.05 17.56
C TRP A 434 4.99 -5.09 16.05
N GLN A 435 6.01 -5.46 15.29
CA GLN A 435 6.00 -5.34 13.82
C GLN A 435 5.71 -6.65 13.08
N TYR A 436 5.75 -7.80 13.78
CA TYR A 436 5.62 -9.11 13.16
C TYR A 436 4.25 -9.73 13.43
N PRO A 437 3.66 -10.45 12.47
CA PRO A 437 2.38 -11.15 12.63
C PRO A 437 2.48 -12.44 13.47
N TYR A 438 3.57 -12.59 14.21
CA TYR A 438 3.82 -13.70 15.12
C TYR A 438 4.71 -13.23 16.27
N HIS A 439 4.64 -13.91 17.41
CA HIS A 439 5.49 -13.64 18.56
C HIS A 439 5.71 -14.86 19.46
N ASP A 440 6.53 -14.67 20.50
CA ASP A 440 6.88 -15.69 21.47
C ASP A 440 6.67 -15.24 22.93
N PHE A 441 5.79 -14.26 23.15
CA PHE A 441 5.61 -13.59 24.43
C PHE A 441 5.36 -14.54 25.60
N ILE A 442 4.62 -15.63 25.39
CA ILE A 442 4.33 -16.63 26.43
C ILE A 442 5.60 -17.23 27.06
N ILE A 443 6.74 -17.23 26.36
CA ILE A 443 7.99 -17.81 26.86
C ILE A 443 8.47 -17.07 28.12
N SER A 444 8.37 -15.74 28.11
CA SER A 444 8.79 -14.89 29.23
C SER A 444 7.94 -15.16 30.47
N TYR A 445 6.61 -15.28 30.30
CA TYR A 445 5.69 -15.60 31.38
C TYR A 445 5.91 -17.01 31.92
N ALA A 446 6.01 -18.01 31.04
CA ALA A 446 6.22 -19.41 31.40
C ALA A 446 7.55 -19.68 32.13
N LYS A 447 8.56 -18.83 31.91
CA LYS A 447 9.86 -18.89 32.60
C LYS A 447 9.85 -18.21 33.98
N ALA A 448 8.86 -17.38 34.28
CA ALA A 448 8.77 -16.67 35.56
C ALA A 448 8.41 -17.60 36.74
N PHE A 449 7.95 -18.83 36.46
CA PHE A 449 7.54 -19.80 37.46
C PHE A 449 7.89 -21.25 37.08
N ASN A 450 7.79 -22.15 38.07
CA ASN A 450 8.16 -23.57 37.95
C ASN A 450 7.00 -24.55 38.20
N LEU A 451 5.82 -24.21 37.71
CA LEU A 451 4.57 -24.95 37.86
C LEU A 451 4.06 -25.44 36.50
N SER A 452 3.09 -26.37 36.50
CA SER A 452 2.37 -26.75 35.29
C SER A 452 1.62 -25.56 34.70
N PHE A 453 1.65 -25.45 33.37
CA PHE A 453 0.89 -24.46 32.62
C PHE A 453 0.44 -25.01 31.27
N GLU A 454 -0.57 -24.36 30.71
CA GLU A 454 -1.08 -24.52 29.35
C GLU A 454 -1.19 -23.16 28.68
N THR A 455 -1.36 -23.14 27.36
CA THR A 455 -1.50 -21.90 26.59
C THR A 455 -2.66 -21.99 25.61
N CYS A 456 -3.34 -20.87 25.37
CA CYS A 456 -4.34 -20.74 24.32
C CYS A 456 -4.45 -19.30 23.83
N SER A 457 -5.04 -19.12 22.65
CA SER A 457 -5.53 -17.81 22.22
C SER A 457 -6.80 -17.44 22.99
N ASN A 458 -7.13 -16.17 23.02
CA ASN A 458 -8.37 -15.66 23.63
C ASN A 458 -9.63 -16.12 22.87
N GLU A 459 -9.57 -16.38 21.56
CA GLU A 459 -10.70 -16.93 20.79
C GLU A 459 -11.16 -18.29 21.32
N GLU A 460 -10.23 -19.08 21.87
CA GLU A 460 -10.54 -20.39 22.44
C GLU A 460 -11.25 -20.27 23.80
N VAL A 461 -11.07 -19.15 24.50
CA VAL A 461 -11.87 -18.78 25.68
C VAL A 461 -13.26 -18.29 25.25
N ILE A 462 -13.33 -17.39 24.26
CA ILE A 462 -14.59 -16.86 23.70
C ILE A 462 -15.49 -17.99 23.18
N SER A 463 -14.92 -18.93 22.44
CA SER A 463 -15.65 -20.06 21.85
C SER A 463 -16.02 -21.16 22.87
N GLY A 464 -15.54 -21.07 24.11
CA GLY A 464 -15.82 -22.03 25.18
C GLY A 464 -15.02 -23.34 25.09
N ASN A 465 -14.06 -23.44 24.17
CA ASN A 465 -13.15 -24.59 24.06
C ASN A 465 -12.20 -24.68 25.26
N ILE A 466 -11.90 -23.55 25.89
CA ILE A 466 -11.15 -23.42 27.13
C ILE A 466 -12.03 -22.73 28.18
N ASN A 467 -12.34 -23.45 29.26
CA ASN A 467 -13.11 -22.90 30.38
C ASN A 467 -12.16 -22.41 31.48
N LEU A 468 -12.18 -21.10 31.76
CA LEU A 468 -11.32 -20.45 32.76
C LEU A 468 -11.43 -21.09 34.16
N ASN A 469 -12.63 -21.58 34.54
CA ASN A 469 -12.86 -22.20 35.86
C ASN A 469 -12.13 -23.54 36.05
N ASN A 470 -11.50 -24.08 35.00
CA ASN A 470 -10.62 -25.23 35.12
C ASN A 470 -9.23 -24.87 35.67
N TYR A 471 -8.91 -23.58 35.83
CA TYR A 471 -7.57 -23.09 36.15
C TYR A 471 -7.54 -22.29 37.46
N GLU A 472 -6.52 -22.54 38.29
CA GLU A 472 -6.32 -21.82 39.56
C GLU A 472 -5.85 -20.37 39.35
N LEU A 473 -5.13 -20.13 38.25
CA LEU A 473 -4.59 -18.84 37.85
C LEU A 473 -4.66 -18.73 36.33
N VAL A 474 -5.16 -17.58 35.86
CA VAL A 474 -5.12 -17.17 34.46
C VAL A 474 -4.14 -15.99 34.35
N ILE A 475 -3.20 -16.10 33.42
CA ILE A 475 -2.28 -15.04 33.00
C ILE A 475 -2.76 -14.59 31.63
N TRP A 476 -3.14 -13.32 31.46
CA TRP A 476 -3.65 -12.79 30.19
C TRP A 476 -2.70 -11.74 29.62
N ILE A 477 -2.23 -11.97 28.40
CA ILE A 477 -1.24 -11.14 27.71
C ILE A 477 -1.97 -10.31 26.65
N LEU A 478 -1.85 -8.99 26.73
CA LEU A 478 -2.49 -8.03 25.82
C LEU A 478 -1.51 -7.11 25.10
N GLY A 479 -0.20 -7.22 25.35
CA GLY A 479 0.80 -6.36 24.70
C GLY A 479 0.45 -4.86 24.74
N ASP A 480 0.33 -4.23 23.58
CA ASP A 480 -0.16 -2.86 23.42
C ASP A 480 -1.51 -2.76 22.69
N GLU A 481 -2.39 -3.74 22.91
CA GLU A 481 -3.80 -3.66 22.54
C GLU A 481 -4.44 -2.36 23.01
N SER A 482 -5.34 -1.78 22.19
CA SER A 482 -6.00 -0.49 22.45
C SER A 482 -7.37 -0.43 21.77
N THR A 483 -8.03 0.73 21.79
CA THR A 483 -9.44 0.94 21.42
C THR A 483 -9.86 0.42 20.03
N ALA A 484 -8.93 0.22 19.09
CA ALA A 484 -9.24 -0.30 17.75
C ALA A 484 -9.33 -1.83 17.68
N ASN A 485 -8.70 -2.53 18.63
CA ASN A 485 -8.60 -3.99 18.70
C ASN A 485 -9.17 -4.55 20.02
N GLU A 486 -9.59 -3.67 20.95
CA GLU A 486 -10.21 -3.92 22.27
C GLU A 486 -9.35 -4.77 23.24
N THR A 487 -8.98 -4.19 24.38
CA THR A 487 -8.25 -4.85 25.49
C THR A 487 -9.01 -6.07 26.02
N PHE A 488 -10.34 -5.96 26.10
CA PHE A 488 -11.26 -7.07 26.34
C PHE A 488 -12.60 -6.76 25.69
N SER A 489 -13.03 -7.64 24.80
CA SER A 489 -14.39 -7.65 24.27
C SER A 489 -15.42 -7.82 25.39
N ILE A 490 -16.69 -7.47 25.09
CA ILE A 490 -17.79 -7.69 26.03
C ILE A 490 -17.93 -9.16 26.46
N ILE A 491 -17.61 -10.11 25.56
CA ILE A 491 -17.71 -11.54 25.85
C ILE A 491 -16.61 -11.93 26.84
N GLU A 492 -15.37 -11.50 26.60
CA GLU A 492 -14.26 -11.82 27.49
C GLU A 492 -14.44 -11.18 28.86
N ARG A 493 -14.91 -9.93 28.94
CA ARG A 493 -15.24 -9.28 30.23
C ARG A 493 -16.23 -10.10 31.03
N ASN A 494 -17.30 -10.62 30.41
CA ASN A 494 -18.28 -11.45 31.10
C ASN A 494 -17.66 -12.77 31.61
N LEU A 495 -16.83 -13.43 30.80
CA LEU A 495 -16.18 -14.68 31.16
C LEU A 495 -15.15 -14.50 32.28
N VAL A 496 -14.33 -13.43 32.20
CA VAL A 496 -13.33 -13.08 33.21
C VAL A 496 -14.00 -12.65 34.51
N SER A 497 -15.07 -11.85 34.47
CA SER A 497 -15.84 -11.49 35.66
C SER A 497 -16.41 -12.71 36.36
N ALA A 498 -17.07 -13.62 35.62
CA ALA A 498 -17.61 -14.84 36.20
C ALA A 498 -16.52 -15.75 36.82
N TYR A 499 -15.34 -15.81 36.18
CA TYR A 499 -14.17 -16.52 36.70
C TYR A 499 -13.67 -15.93 38.03
N LEU A 500 -13.54 -14.61 38.10
CA LEU A 500 -13.11 -13.89 39.30
C LEU A 500 -14.14 -13.99 40.43
N GLU A 501 -15.43 -13.86 40.13
CA GLU A 501 -16.53 -14.03 41.09
C GLU A 501 -16.58 -15.45 41.68
N SER A 502 -16.12 -16.44 40.91
CA SER A 502 -15.99 -17.84 41.35
C SER A 502 -14.71 -18.10 42.18
N GLY A 503 -13.92 -17.05 42.49
CA GLY A 503 -12.68 -17.15 43.27
C GLY A 503 -11.43 -17.43 42.44
N GLY A 504 -11.52 -17.31 41.12
CA GLY A 504 -10.39 -17.37 40.21
C GLY A 504 -9.35 -16.27 40.46
N LYS A 505 -8.13 -16.47 39.97
CA LYS A 505 -7.03 -15.50 40.10
C LYS A 505 -6.58 -15.06 38.72
N LEU A 506 -6.47 -13.76 38.51
CA LEU A 506 -6.04 -13.17 37.26
C LEU A 506 -4.74 -12.38 37.45
N PHE A 507 -3.78 -12.62 36.57
CA PHE A 507 -2.71 -11.69 36.26
C PHE A 507 -2.92 -11.19 34.84
N ILE A 508 -2.85 -9.88 34.63
CA ILE A 508 -3.01 -9.29 33.30
C ILE A 508 -1.88 -8.31 33.03
N SER A 509 -1.40 -8.28 31.78
CA SER A 509 -0.31 -7.41 31.34
C SER A 509 -0.60 -6.78 29.98
N GLY A 510 -0.45 -5.46 29.90
CA GLY A 510 -0.61 -4.67 28.68
C GLY A 510 -0.52 -3.16 28.95
N SER A 511 -0.24 -2.35 27.94
CA SER A 511 0.04 -0.91 28.12
C SER A 511 -1.19 0.00 28.23
N GLU A 512 -2.33 -0.38 27.65
CA GLU A 512 -3.54 0.47 27.59
C GLU A 512 -4.73 -0.08 28.39
N ILE A 513 -4.52 -1.10 29.24
CA ILE A 513 -5.63 -1.83 29.90
C ILE A 513 -6.59 -0.90 30.64
N ALA A 514 -6.05 -0.03 31.50
CA ALA A 514 -6.88 0.90 32.28
C ALA A 514 -7.49 1.98 31.39
N TRP A 515 -6.74 2.47 30.40
CA TRP A 515 -7.22 3.50 29.47
C TRP A 515 -8.42 3.01 28.67
N ASP A 516 -8.39 1.78 28.15
CA ASP A 516 -9.49 1.22 27.38
C ASP A 516 -10.68 0.83 28.26
N LEU A 517 -10.44 0.24 29.44
CA LEU A 517 -11.50 -0.15 30.37
C LEU A 517 -12.20 1.06 31.04
N GLU A 518 -11.50 2.18 31.25
CA GLU A 518 -12.06 3.43 31.78
C GLU A 518 -12.56 4.37 30.66
N GLY A 519 -11.97 4.27 29.46
CA GLY A 519 -12.04 5.25 28.37
C GLY A 519 -13.14 5.05 27.32
N ALA A 520 -14.14 4.21 27.59
CA ALA A 520 -15.45 4.31 26.94
C ALA A 520 -16.46 5.01 27.87
N SER A 521 -16.09 6.16 28.42
CA SER A 521 -17.04 7.09 29.04
C SER A 521 -17.90 7.80 27.98
N SER A 522 -18.67 7.00 27.25
CA SER A 522 -19.87 7.44 26.54
C SER A 522 -20.97 6.37 26.60
N ALA A 523 -21.36 5.96 27.81
CA ALA A 523 -22.75 5.78 28.22
C ALA A 523 -22.81 5.34 29.69
N THR A 524 -23.15 6.31 30.55
CA THR A 524 -23.72 6.14 31.90
C THR A 524 -22.97 5.25 32.90
N SER A 525 -22.31 5.94 33.83
CA SER A 525 -22.31 5.56 35.24
C SER A 525 -23.70 5.12 35.72
N GLU A 526 -23.80 3.92 36.28
CA GLU A 526 -24.65 3.61 37.43
C GLU A 526 -23.91 2.66 38.38
#